data_AF-A0A7C1PYB8-F1
#
_entry.id   AF-A0A7C1PYB8-F1
#
_cell.length_a   1.000
_cell.length_b   1.000
_cell.length_c   1.000
_cell.angle_alpha   90.00
_cell.angle_beta   90.00
_cell.angle_gamma   90.00
#
_symmetry.space_group_name_H-M   'P 1'
#
loop_
_entity.id
_entity.type
_entity.pdbx_description
1 polymer ?
#
loop_
_entity_poly.entity_id
_entity_poly.type
_entity_poly.pdbx_seq_one_letter_code
_entity_poly.pdbx_strand_id
1 'polypeptide(L)'
;MLRQIIGAIGVIFVVVGVLGFFSDQYLLGIFEVNTIHNLVHIASGVVALIAAASSERVSRIYAQVFGVVYLAVFVLGLVLGGDLLGLFRVNAADNVLHALLGVLLVALGFLPVFQTSAVSARTRP
;
A
#
# COMPACT_ATOMS: atom_id res chain seq x y z
N MET A 1 -3.93 -14.25 7.40
CA MET A 1 -4.22 -13.83 6.01
C MET A 1 -3.74 -12.41 5.76
N LEU A 2 -4.00 -11.48 6.68
CA LEU A 2 -3.57 -10.08 6.54
C LEU A 2 -2.03 -9.96 6.41
N ARG A 3 -1.24 -10.72 7.17
CA ARG A 3 0.23 -10.79 6.96
C ARG A 3 0.65 -11.11 5.52
N GLN A 4 -0.05 -12.04 4.86
CA GLN A 4 0.26 -12.41 3.47
C GLN A 4 -0.10 -11.29 2.49
N ILE A 5 -1.24 -10.62 2.71
CA ILE A 5 -1.66 -9.47 1.91
C ILE A 5 -0.65 -8.32 2.05
N ILE A 6 -0.29 -7.95 3.28
CA ILE A 6 0.71 -6.89 3.53
C ILE A 6 2.08 -7.29 2.97
N GLY A 7 2.47 -8.55 3.08
CA GLY A 7 3.68 -9.07 2.46
C GLY A 7 3.68 -8.93 0.94
N ALA A 8 2.57 -9.29 0.29
CA ALA A 8 2.42 -9.15 -1.16
C ALA A 8 2.48 -7.68 -1.61
N ILE A 9 1.79 -6.77 -0.90
CA ILE A 9 1.87 -5.33 -1.13
C ILE A 9 3.33 -4.85 -0.98
N GLY A 10 4.03 -5.32 0.05
CA GLY A 10 5.43 -4.99 0.29
C GLY A 10 6.35 -5.39 -0.87
N VAL A 11 6.21 -6.62 -1.37
CA VAL A 11 6.97 -7.10 -2.55
C VAL A 11 6.65 -6.23 -3.77
N ILE A 12 5.37 -5.97 -4.03
CA ILE A 12 4.95 -5.15 -5.18
C ILE A 12 5.60 -3.78 -5.10
N PHE A 13 5.58 -3.12 -3.93
CA PHE A 13 6.20 -1.81 -3.73
C PHE A 13 7.71 -1.78 -3.90
N VAL A 14 8.43 -2.76 -3.39
CA VAL A 14 9.87 -2.86 -3.64
C VAL A 14 10.14 -3.05 -5.14
N VAL A 15 9.39 -3.94 -5.80
CA VAL A 15 9.56 -4.20 -7.23
C VAL A 15 9.27 -2.96 -8.07
N VAL A 16 8.12 -2.30 -7.90
CA VAL A 16 7.79 -1.11 -8.70
C VAL A 16 8.74 0.04 -8.42
N GLY A 17 9.17 0.23 -7.16
CA GLY A 17 10.15 1.26 -6.83
C GLY A 17 11.52 1.00 -7.46
N VAL A 18 11.98 -0.27 -7.47
CA VAL A 18 13.22 -0.65 -8.18
C VAL A 18 13.08 -0.48 -9.69
N LEU A 19 11.99 -0.98 -10.29
CA LEU A 19 11.75 -0.84 -11.74
C LEU A 19 11.61 0.61 -12.18
N GLY A 20 11.08 1.48 -11.32
CA GLY A 20 10.96 2.91 -11.57
C GLY A 20 12.31 3.61 -11.78
N PHE A 21 13.43 3.09 -11.23
CA PHE A 21 14.77 3.63 -11.50
C PHE A 21 15.30 3.30 -12.89
N PHE A 22 14.72 2.29 -13.54
CA PHE A 22 15.04 1.89 -14.91
C PHE A 22 13.99 2.40 -15.91
N SER A 23 13.03 3.18 -15.43
CA SER A 23 12.03 3.86 -16.26
C SER A 23 12.48 5.30 -16.45
N ASP A 24 12.15 5.90 -17.60
CA ASP A 24 12.44 7.31 -17.85
C ASP A 24 11.56 8.20 -16.93
N GLN A 25 10.42 8.66 -17.46
CA GLN A 25 9.44 9.45 -16.70
C GLN A 25 8.20 8.65 -16.29
N TYR A 26 7.91 7.55 -17.00
CA TYR A 26 6.71 6.76 -16.80
C TYR A 26 7.02 5.28 -16.60
N LEU A 27 6.67 4.74 -15.44
CA LEU A 27 6.67 3.31 -15.18
C LEU A 27 5.50 2.66 -15.94
N LEU A 28 5.79 1.61 -16.71
CA LEU A 28 4.84 0.94 -17.61
C LEU A 28 4.21 1.86 -18.67
N GLY A 29 4.78 3.05 -18.90
CA GLY A 29 4.21 4.07 -19.79
C GLY A 29 2.95 4.75 -19.25
N ILE A 30 2.60 4.54 -17.98
CA ILE A 30 1.33 5.02 -17.39
C ILE A 30 1.56 5.82 -16.11
N PHE A 31 2.42 5.34 -15.20
CA PHE A 31 2.58 5.91 -13.86
C PHE A 31 3.76 6.86 -13.81
N GLU A 32 3.55 8.12 -13.40
CA GLU A 32 4.63 9.10 -13.37
C GLU A 32 5.55 8.83 -12.18
N VAL A 33 6.83 8.62 -12.47
CA VAL A 33 7.83 8.28 -11.46
C VAL A 33 8.99 9.25 -11.49
N ASN A 34 9.61 9.44 -10.33
CA ASN A 34 10.89 10.11 -10.20
C ASN A 34 11.70 9.43 -9.08
N THR A 35 12.94 9.86 -8.91
CA THR A 35 13.86 9.31 -7.90
C THR A 35 13.23 9.24 -6.51
N ILE A 36 12.58 10.30 -6.05
CA ILE A 36 12.01 10.34 -4.70
C ILE A 36 10.77 9.43 -4.61
N HIS A 37 9.89 9.41 -5.62
CA HIS A 37 8.73 8.52 -5.67
C HIS A 37 9.16 7.04 -5.54
N ASN A 38 10.22 6.67 -6.28
CA ASN A 38 10.78 5.32 -6.26
C ASN A 38 11.34 4.95 -4.88
N LEU A 39 12.06 5.88 -4.23
CA LEU A 39 12.55 5.67 -2.86
C LEU A 39 11.42 5.53 -1.85
N VAL A 40 10.36 6.34 -1.97
CA VAL A 40 9.17 6.26 -1.12
C VAL A 40 8.50 4.89 -1.28
N HIS A 41 8.37 4.38 -2.51
CA HIS A 41 7.84 3.02 -2.75
C HIS A 41 8.72 1.93 -2.12
N ILE A 42 10.04 1.98 -2.34
CA ILE A 42 10.96 1.00 -1.74
C ILE A 42 10.86 1.04 -0.21
N ALA A 43 10.92 2.22 0.40
CA ALA A 43 10.81 2.38 1.85
C ALA A 43 9.48 1.84 2.39
N SER A 44 8.37 2.21 1.75
CA SER A 44 7.03 1.74 2.12
C SER A 44 6.91 0.23 2.00
N GLY A 45 7.52 -0.36 0.97
CA GLY A 45 7.54 -1.80 0.73
C GLY A 45 8.39 -2.55 1.75
N VAL A 46 9.58 -2.05 2.08
CA VAL A 46 10.44 -2.64 3.14
C VAL A 46 9.73 -2.62 4.48
N VAL A 47 9.09 -1.51 4.86
CA VAL A 47 8.33 -1.42 6.12
C VAL A 47 7.16 -2.42 6.11
N ALA A 48 6.47 -2.60 4.98
CA ALA A 48 5.41 -3.60 4.84
C ALA A 48 5.93 -5.04 5.05
N LEU A 49 7.07 -5.38 4.44
CA LEU A 49 7.70 -6.69 4.57
C LEU A 49 8.12 -6.97 6.02
N ILE A 50 8.70 -5.97 6.69
CA ILE A 50 9.04 -6.06 8.12
C ILE A 50 7.77 -6.28 8.95
N ALA A 51 6.69 -5.53 8.67
CA ALA A 51 5.43 -5.67 9.38
C ALA A 51 4.78 -7.06 9.17
N ALA A 52 4.80 -7.56 7.94
CA ALA A 52 4.32 -8.88 7.56
C ALA A 52 5.13 -10.01 8.22
N ALA A 53 6.45 -9.89 8.26
CA ALA A 53 7.34 -10.84 8.93
C ALA A 53 7.12 -10.85 10.46
N SER A 54 6.79 -9.69 11.06
CA SER A 54 6.69 -9.51 12.51
C SER A 54 5.44 -10.17 13.12
N SER A 55 4.24 -9.63 12.87
CA SER A 55 2.99 -10.19 13.42
C SER A 55 1.74 -9.65 12.73
N GLU A 56 0.59 -10.30 12.93
CA GLU A 56 -0.72 -9.80 12.46
C GLU A 56 -1.04 -8.41 13.06
N ARG A 57 -0.64 -8.17 14.32
CA ARG A 57 -0.83 -6.86 14.97
C ARG A 57 -0.02 -5.76 14.27
N VAL A 58 1.26 -6.02 13.98
CA VAL A 58 2.12 -5.03 13.29
C VAL A 58 1.66 -4.82 11.85
N SER A 59 1.23 -5.88 11.16
CA SER A 59 0.63 -5.79 9.81
C SER A 59 -0.64 -4.92 9.80
N ARG A 60 -1.47 -5.03 10.86
CA ARG A 60 -2.65 -4.17 11.01
C ARG A 60 -2.28 -2.71 11.24
N ILE A 61 -1.28 -2.43 12.09
CA ILE A 61 -0.79 -1.06 12.32
C ILE A 61 -0.25 -0.47 11.01
N TYR A 62 0.52 -1.24 10.24
CA TYR A 62 0.97 -0.83 8.91
C TYR A 62 -0.22 -0.43 8.02
N ALA A 63 -1.24 -1.28 7.92
CA ALA A 63 -2.42 -1.01 7.11
C ALA A 63 -3.17 0.26 7.56
N GLN A 64 -3.28 0.50 8.86
CA GLN A 64 -3.90 1.72 9.41
C GLN A 64 -3.10 2.97 9.04
N VAL A 65 -1.80 2.98 9.31
CA VAL A 65 -0.92 4.13 9.08
C VAL A 65 -0.81 4.42 7.58
N PHE A 66 -0.41 3.42 6.79
CA PHE A 66 -0.22 3.62 5.37
C PHE A 66 -1.54 3.82 4.63
N GLY A 67 -2.65 3.23 5.08
CA GLY A 67 -3.97 3.54 4.52
C GLY A 67 -4.32 5.03 4.62
N VAL A 68 -4.11 5.64 5.79
CA VAL A 68 -4.29 7.09 5.97
C VAL A 68 -3.31 7.89 5.12
N VAL A 69 -2.04 7.49 5.07
CA VAL A 69 -1.01 8.15 4.25
C VAL A 69 -1.37 8.12 2.77
N TYR A 70 -1.78 6.98 2.22
CA TYR A 70 -2.16 6.86 0.80
C TYR A 70 -3.39 7.69 0.45
N LEU A 71 -4.38 7.77 1.35
CA LEU A 71 -5.52 8.68 1.17
C LEU A 71 -5.10 10.15 1.26
N ALA A 72 -4.17 10.49 2.14
CA ALA A 72 -3.63 11.86 2.23
C ALA A 72 -2.87 12.23 0.94
N VAL A 73 -2.04 11.32 0.42
CA VAL A 73 -1.34 11.50 -0.86
C VAL A 73 -2.35 11.69 -2.00
N PHE A 74 -3.42 10.89 -2.05
CA PHE A 74 -4.49 11.07 -3.04
C PHE A 74 -5.13 12.46 -2.97
N VAL A 75 -5.52 12.90 -1.78
CA VAL A 75 -6.13 14.23 -1.56
C VAL A 75 -5.15 15.34 -1.94
N LEU A 76 -3.89 15.25 -1.53
CA LEU A 76 -2.87 16.24 -1.87
C LEU A 76 -2.58 16.25 -3.37
N GLY A 77 -2.59 15.10 -4.05
CA GLY A 77 -2.45 15.03 -5.50
C GLY A 77 -3.56 15.77 -6.24
N LEU A 78 -4.81 15.71 -5.74
CA LEU A 78 -5.92 16.49 -6.28
C LEU A 78 -5.77 17.99 -6.01
N VAL A 79 -5.38 18.36 -4.79
CA VAL A 79 -5.31 19.76 -4.35
C VAL A 79 -4.12 20.50 -4.97
N LEU A 80 -2.97 19.82 -5.11
CA LEU A 80 -1.70 20.42 -5.56
C LEU A 80 -1.42 20.17 -7.06
N GLY A 81 -2.35 19.57 -7.79
CA GLY A 81 -2.20 19.34 -9.23
C GLY A 81 -1.12 18.32 -9.59
N GLY A 82 -0.89 17.33 -8.73
CA GLY A 82 0.05 16.23 -8.97
C GLY A 82 1.52 16.51 -8.64
N ASP A 83 1.89 17.74 -8.28
CA ASP A 83 3.23 18.02 -7.72
C ASP A 83 3.16 18.06 -6.19
N LEU A 84 3.65 17.01 -5.55
CA LEU A 84 3.64 16.91 -4.09
C LEU A 84 4.86 17.63 -3.51
N LEU A 85 4.72 18.95 -3.38
CA LEU A 85 5.67 19.85 -2.73
C LEU A 85 7.07 19.81 -3.35
N GLY A 86 7.18 19.50 -4.66
CA GLY A 86 8.45 19.36 -5.37
C GLY A 86 9.23 18.07 -5.03
N LEU A 87 8.66 17.18 -4.21
CA LEU A 87 9.30 15.93 -3.82
C LEU A 87 9.07 14.87 -4.90
N PHE A 88 7.81 14.61 -5.24
CA PHE A 88 7.47 13.63 -6.26
C PHE A 88 6.20 13.99 -7.01
N ARG A 89 6.11 13.48 -8.23
CA ARG A 89 5.02 13.74 -9.17
C ARG A 89 4.07 12.55 -9.15
N VAL A 90 2.78 12.87 -9.21
CA VAL A 90 1.67 11.92 -9.11
C VAL A 90 0.69 12.32 -10.19
N ASN A 91 0.65 11.58 -11.27
CA ASN A 91 -0.30 11.85 -12.34
C ASN A 91 -1.70 11.31 -11.98
N ALA A 92 -2.68 11.47 -12.89
CA ALA A 92 -4.04 11.01 -12.64
C ALA A 92 -4.13 9.49 -12.36
N ALA A 93 -3.35 8.66 -13.07
CA ALA A 93 -3.32 7.22 -12.89
C ALA A 93 -2.72 6.84 -11.53
N ASP A 94 -1.62 7.50 -11.14
CA ASP A 94 -1.04 7.36 -9.80
C ASP A 94 -2.09 7.72 -8.75
N ASN A 95 -2.79 8.84 -8.91
CA ASN A 95 -3.72 9.33 -7.90
C ASN A 95 -4.89 8.34 -7.67
N VAL A 96 -5.41 7.74 -8.75
CA VAL A 96 -6.42 6.67 -8.66
C VAL A 96 -5.86 5.45 -7.93
N LEU A 97 -4.63 5.03 -8.24
CA LEU A 97 -3.99 3.90 -7.57
C LEU A 97 -3.80 4.17 -6.06
N HIS A 98 -3.40 5.38 -5.69
CA HIS A 98 -3.26 5.80 -4.29
C HIS A 98 -4.61 5.78 -3.56
N ALA A 99 -5.70 6.22 -4.21
CA ALA A 99 -7.04 6.15 -3.64
C ALA A 99 -7.48 4.70 -3.38
N LEU A 100 -7.36 3.82 -4.39
CA LEU A 100 -7.75 2.42 -4.28
C LEU A 100 -6.96 1.70 -3.19
N LEU A 101 -5.65 1.92 -3.15
CA LEU A 101 -4.79 1.32 -2.14
C LEU A 101 -5.08 1.86 -0.74
N GLY A 102 -5.29 3.18 -0.62
CA GLY A 102 -5.65 3.82 0.64
C GLY A 102 -6.94 3.25 1.22
N VAL A 103 -7.99 3.14 0.39
CA VAL A 103 -9.26 2.51 0.79
C VAL A 103 -9.07 1.06 1.21
N LEU A 104 -8.32 0.26 0.43
CA LEU A 104 -8.04 -1.14 0.76
C LEU A 104 -7.32 -1.28 2.10
N LEU A 105 -6.26 -0.49 2.33
CA LEU A 105 -5.47 -0.55 3.56
C LEU A 105 -6.26 -0.06 4.78
N VAL A 106 -7.06 1.00 4.64
CA VAL A 106 -7.97 1.43 5.71
C VAL A 106 -8.98 0.34 6.03
N ALA A 107 -9.57 -0.31 5.02
CA ALA A 107 -10.50 -1.42 5.23
C ALA A 107 -9.82 -2.57 5.99
N LEU A 108 -8.62 -2.99 5.57
CA LEU A 108 -7.85 -4.05 6.22
C LEU A 108 -7.40 -3.68 7.65
N GLY A 109 -7.09 -2.40 7.88
CA GLY A 109 -6.59 -1.89 9.14
C GLY A 109 -7.67 -1.72 10.21
N PHE A 110 -8.83 -1.18 9.83
CA PHE A 110 -9.87 -0.75 10.76
C PHE A 110 -11.10 -1.68 10.81
N LEU A 111 -11.38 -2.45 9.75
CA LEU A 111 -12.53 -3.34 9.79
C LEU A 111 -12.24 -4.64 10.57
N PRO A 112 -13.21 -5.11 11.38
CA PRO A 112 -13.13 -6.42 11.99
C PRO A 112 -13.24 -7.51 10.92
N VAL A 113 -12.32 -8.49 10.97
CA VAL A 113 -12.44 -9.70 10.16
C VAL A 113 -13.36 -10.65 10.92
N PHE A 114 -14.60 -10.79 10.46
CA PHE A 114 -15.51 -11.79 11.01
C PHE A 114 -14.92 -13.18 10.75
N GLN A 115 -14.41 -13.82 11.80
CA GLN A 115 -14.13 -15.24 11.74
C GLN A 115 -15.48 -15.95 11.72
N THR A 116 -15.82 -16.56 10.60
CA THR A 116 -16.89 -17.56 10.58
C THR A 116 -16.39 -18.70 11.46
N SER A 117 -16.78 -18.70 12.73
CA SER A 117 -16.56 -19.84 13.60
C SER A 117 -17.30 -21.01 12.96
N ALA A 118 -16.57 -21.85 12.22
CA ALA A 118 -17.08 -23.13 11.80
C ALA A 118 -17.47 -23.84 13.10
N VAL A 119 -18.78 -23.96 13.33
CA VAL A 119 -19.34 -24.75 14.42
C VAL A 119 -18.69 -26.11 14.27
N SER A 120 -17.73 -26.40 15.15
CA SER A 120 -17.15 -27.72 15.28
C SER A 120 -18.33 -28.61 15.62
N ALA A 121 -18.86 -29.28 14.60
CA ALA A 121 -19.90 -30.27 14.71
C ALA A 121 -19.26 -31.39 15.53
N ARG A 122 -19.43 -31.24 16.85
CA ARG A 122 -19.22 -32.23 17.88
C ARG A 122 -20.08 -33.42 17.52
N THR A 123 -19.57 -34.26 16.63
CA THR A 123 -20.04 -35.62 16.43
C THR A 123 -19.32 -36.48 17.47
N ARG A 124 -20.00 -36.63 18.61
CA ARG A 124 -19.93 -37.82 19.47
C ARG A 124 -21.38 -38.28 19.61
N PRO A 125 -21.68 -39.59 19.58
CA PRO A 125 -21.01 -40.63 20.36
C PRO A 125 -20.11 -41.56 19.56
#